data_AF-A0A5C6ELF3-F1
#
_entry.id   AF-A0A5C6ELF3-F1
#
_cell.length_a   1.000
_cell.length_b   1.000
_cell.length_c   1.000
_cell.angle_alpha   90.00
_cell.angle_beta   90.00
_cell.angle_gamma   90.00
#
_symmetry.space_group_name_H-M   'P 1'
#
loop_
_entity.id
_entity.type
_entity.pdbx_description
1 polymer ?
#
loop_
_entity_poly.entity_id
_entity_poly.type
_entity_poly.pdbx_seq_one_letter_code
_entity_poly.pdbx_strand_id
1 'polypeptide(L)'
;MQATKAIADGSNAVQQRAASDANAVQSAVNLTAVVGAWHRHLLAMSKEGVRGDVLNNHPVNLAFVSKLNSLCRITTEREMAAFGAVDQIQRGDSAEYEVIPI
;
A
#
# COMPACT_ATOMS: atom_id res chain seq x y z
N MET A 1 14.15 -13.59 35.45
CA MET A 1 13.09 -14.40 34.79
C MET A 1 13.73 -15.17 33.64
N GLN A 2 13.55 -16.49 33.57
CA GLN A 2 13.88 -17.27 32.38
C GLN A 2 12.67 -17.30 31.44
N ALA A 3 12.88 -17.02 30.15
CA ALA A 3 11.82 -17.09 29.14
C ALA A 3 11.58 -18.54 28.72
N THR A 4 10.31 -18.95 28.65
CA THR A 4 9.91 -20.28 28.15
C THR A 4 9.59 -20.20 26.66
N LYS A 5 9.96 -21.23 25.88
CA LYS A 5 9.60 -21.34 24.46
C LYS A 5 8.34 -22.19 24.29
N ALA A 6 7.43 -21.76 23.44
CA ALA A 6 6.25 -22.51 23.00
C ALA A 6 6.33 -22.79 21.50
N ILE A 7 5.63 -23.84 21.03
CA ILE A 7 5.60 -24.26 19.63
C ILE A 7 4.19 -24.01 19.08
N ALA A 8 4.10 -23.29 17.95
CA ALA A 8 2.89 -23.17 17.16
C ALA A 8 2.77 -24.37 16.19
N ASP A 9 1.56 -24.89 16.00
CA ASP A 9 1.28 -26.08 15.20
C ASP A 9 0.66 -25.68 13.86
N GLY A 10 1.43 -25.78 12.79
CA GLY A 10 0.98 -25.50 11.43
C GLY A 10 0.01 -26.52 10.83
N SER A 11 -0.17 -27.68 11.48
CA SER A 11 -1.17 -28.69 11.10
C SER A 11 -2.52 -28.45 11.78
N ASN A 12 -2.56 -27.62 12.82
CA ASN A 12 -3.79 -27.20 13.47
C ASN A 12 -4.54 -26.19 12.57
N ALA A 13 -5.73 -26.57 12.10
CA ALA A 13 -6.51 -25.77 11.15
C ALA A 13 -6.83 -24.35 11.63
N VAL A 14 -7.01 -24.14 12.95
CA VAL A 14 -7.29 -22.81 13.53
C VAL A 14 -6.03 -21.94 13.47
N GLN A 15 -4.87 -22.48 13.86
CA GLN A 15 -3.61 -21.74 13.81
C GLN A 15 -3.18 -21.46 12.37
N GLN A 16 -3.37 -22.42 11.46
CA GLN A 16 -3.12 -22.24 10.03
C GLN A 16 -4.01 -21.15 9.43
N ARG A 17 -5.31 -21.14 9.76
CA ARG A 17 -6.23 -20.09 9.29
C ARG A 17 -5.85 -18.72 9.84
N ALA A 18 -5.55 -18.61 11.13
CA ALA A 18 -5.09 -17.37 11.74
C ALA A 18 -3.79 -16.84 11.10
N ALA A 19 -2.84 -17.74 10.80
CA ALA A 19 -1.62 -17.39 10.07
C ALA A 19 -1.91 -16.91 8.64
N SER A 20 -2.85 -17.55 7.94
CA SER A 20 -3.29 -17.13 6.60
C SER A 20 -3.96 -15.75 6.63
N ASP A 21 -4.82 -15.49 7.60
CA ASP A 21 -5.49 -14.19 7.75
C ASP A 21 -4.48 -13.10 8.14
N ALA A 22 -3.50 -13.41 9.00
CA ALA A 22 -2.38 -12.51 9.31
C ALA A 22 -1.53 -12.21 8.06
N ASN A 23 -1.23 -13.21 7.23
CA ASN A 23 -0.54 -13.01 5.95
C ASN A 23 -1.37 -12.20 4.96
N ALA A 24 -2.70 -12.36 4.95
CA ALA A 24 -3.60 -11.56 4.12
C ALA A 24 -3.64 -10.11 4.59
N VAL A 25 -3.66 -9.87 5.90
CA VAL A 25 -3.53 -8.51 6.48
C VAL A 25 -2.21 -7.90 6.05
N GLN A 26 -1.09 -8.62 6.17
CA GLN A 26 0.23 -8.14 5.75
C GLN A 26 0.32 -7.92 4.23
N SER A 27 -0.29 -8.80 3.43
CA SER A 27 -0.29 -8.67 1.96
C SER A 27 -1.23 -7.56 1.48
N ALA A 28 -2.31 -7.27 2.23
CA ALA A 28 -3.17 -6.12 1.98
C ALA A 28 -2.44 -4.78 2.17
N VAL A 29 -1.25 -4.81 2.77
CA VAL A 29 -0.36 -3.66 2.93
C VAL A 29 0.50 -3.40 1.68
N ASN A 30 0.37 -4.18 0.59
CA ASN A 30 1.11 -3.89 -0.64
C ASN A 30 0.39 -2.86 -1.56
N LEU A 31 1.17 -2.21 -2.43
CA LEU A 31 0.69 -1.14 -3.31
C LEU A 31 -0.49 -1.60 -4.20
N THR A 32 -0.42 -2.80 -4.76
CA THR A 32 -1.45 -3.36 -5.65
C THR A 32 -2.79 -3.56 -4.93
N ALA A 33 -2.77 -4.10 -3.71
CA ALA A 33 -3.97 -4.33 -2.93
C ALA A 33 -4.67 -3.01 -2.55
N VAL A 34 -3.87 -2.02 -2.10
CA VAL A 34 -4.37 -0.69 -1.73
C VAL A 34 -5.00 0.01 -2.94
N VAL A 35 -4.30 0.07 -4.08
CA VAL A 35 -4.81 0.71 -5.30
C VAL A 35 -6.04 0.00 -5.83
N GLY A 36 -6.07 -1.33 -5.81
CA GLY A 36 -7.22 -2.11 -6.27
C GLY A 36 -8.48 -1.86 -5.44
N ALA A 37 -8.36 -1.78 -4.11
CA ALA A 37 -9.47 -1.42 -3.23
C ALA A 37 -9.90 0.04 -3.45
N TRP A 38 -8.95 0.96 -3.50
CA TRP A 38 -9.23 2.39 -3.68
C TRP A 38 -9.98 2.66 -4.98
N HIS A 39 -9.55 2.06 -6.09
CA HIS A 39 -10.21 2.18 -7.39
C HIS A 39 -11.69 1.78 -7.35
N ARG A 40 -12.03 0.66 -6.68
CA ARG A 40 -13.44 0.24 -6.52
C ARG A 40 -14.26 1.28 -5.76
N HIS A 41 -13.71 1.88 -4.71
CA HIS A 41 -14.37 2.92 -3.94
C HIS A 41 -14.54 4.22 -4.73
N LEU A 42 -13.52 4.66 -5.47
CA LEU A 42 -13.59 5.82 -6.36
C LEU A 42 -14.70 5.65 -7.41
N LEU A 43 -14.76 4.47 -8.05
CA LEU A 43 -15.81 4.16 -9.03
C LEU A 43 -17.21 4.16 -8.40
N ALA A 44 -17.38 3.56 -7.22
CA ALA A 44 -18.68 3.54 -6.54
C ALA A 44 -19.14 4.97 -6.20
N MET A 45 -18.28 5.78 -5.58
CA MET A 45 -18.59 7.17 -5.21
C MET A 45 -18.89 8.05 -6.44
N SER A 46 -18.14 7.88 -7.54
CA SER A 46 -18.36 8.62 -8.79
C SER A 46 -19.70 8.28 -9.46
N LYS A 47 -20.14 7.01 -9.35
CA LYS A 47 -21.48 6.57 -9.81
C LYS A 47 -22.61 7.21 -9.00
N GLU A 48 -22.38 7.44 -7.72
CA GLU A 48 -23.31 8.17 -6.83
C GLU A 48 -23.19 9.71 -6.94
N GLY A 49 -22.39 10.22 -7.88
CA GLY A 49 -22.28 11.66 -8.16
C GLY A 49 -21.22 12.42 -7.35
N VAL A 50 -20.45 11.74 -6.48
CA VAL A 50 -19.31 12.35 -5.79
C VAL A 50 -18.14 12.47 -6.76
N ARG A 51 -17.78 13.70 -7.16
CA ARG A 51 -16.84 13.96 -8.26
C ARG A 51 -15.91 15.15 -7.99
N GLY A 52 -14.87 15.27 -8.82
CA GLY A 52 -13.93 16.39 -8.78
C GLY A 52 -13.28 16.53 -7.40
N ASP A 53 -13.20 17.76 -6.91
CA ASP A 53 -12.54 18.08 -5.64
C ASP A 53 -13.23 17.42 -4.44
N VAL A 54 -14.55 17.24 -4.49
CA VAL A 54 -15.30 16.54 -3.43
C VAL A 54 -14.85 15.09 -3.33
N LEU A 55 -14.67 14.43 -4.48
CA LEU A 55 -14.13 13.08 -4.50
C LEU A 55 -12.69 13.09 -4.02
N ASN A 56 -11.83 13.96 -4.56
CA ASN A 56 -10.41 14.01 -4.21
C ASN A 56 -10.15 14.20 -2.71
N ASN A 57 -10.96 15.03 -2.05
CA ASN A 57 -10.83 15.36 -0.63
C ASN A 57 -11.75 14.52 0.27
N HIS A 58 -12.47 13.55 -0.27
CA HIS A 58 -13.35 12.69 0.54
C HIS A 58 -12.53 11.94 1.60
N PRO A 59 -12.93 11.90 2.89
CA PRO A 59 -12.13 11.30 3.96
C PRO A 59 -11.72 9.84 3.70
N VAL A 60 -12.58 9.05 3.04
CA VAL A 60 -12.25 7.68 2.63
C VAL A 60 -11.07 7.66 1.66
N ASN A 61 -11.02 8.59 0.71
CA ASN A 61 -9.91 8.68 -0.25
C ASN A 61 -8.63 9.17 0.43
N LEU A 62 -8.73 10.14 1.36
CA LEU A 62 -7.59 10.59 2.15
C LEU A 62 -6.98 9.45 3.00
N ALA A 63 -7.79 8.51 3.50
CA ALA A 63 -7.29 7.33 4.20
C ALA A 63 -6.46 6.41 3.30
N PHE A 64 -6.90 6.18 2.05
CA PHE A 64 -6.11 5.44 1.06
C PHE A 64 -4.82 6.18 0.68
N VAL A 65 -4.89 7.49 0.43
CA VAL A 65 -3.70 8.33 0.16
C VAL A 65 -2.70 8.28 1.32
N SER A 66 -3.16 8.41 2.56
CA SER A 66 -2.33 8.28 3.75
C SER A 66 -1.63 6.92 3.79
N LYS A 67 -2.34 5.84 3.45
CA LYS A 67 -1.72 4.51 3.41
C LYS A 67 -0.67 4.40 2.30
N LEU A 68 -0.94 4.92 1.10
CA LEU A 68 0.04 4.99 0.02
C LEU A 68 1.29 5.77 0.44
N ASN A 69 1.11 6.91 1.09
CA ASN A 69 2.23 7.69 1.60
C ASN A 69 3.05 6.90 2.64
N SER A 70 2.40 6.18 3.54
CA SER A 70 3.07 5.31 4.52
C SER A 70 3.90 4.20 3.85
N LEU A 71 3.42 3.63 2.74
CA LEU A 71 4.12 2.57 2.01
C LEU A 71 5.28 3.09 1.18
N CYS A 72 5.06 4.21 0.50
CA CYS A 72 6.03 4.82 -0.39
C CYS A 72 7.00 5.75 0.34
N ARG A 73 6.78 6.06 1.62
CA ARG A 73 7.60 6.96 2.45
C ARG A 73 8.00 8.23 1.66
N ILE A 74 7.02 8.88 1.01
CA ILE A 74 7.30 10.00 0.13
C ILE A 74 7.77 11.19 0.96
N THR A 75 8.98 11.66 0.65
CA THR A 75 9.50 12.97 1.03
C THR A 75 9.62 13.83 -0.22
N THR A 76 9.79 15.15 -0.05
CA THR A 76 10.01 16.07 -1.18
C THR A 76 11.21 15.63 -2.03
N GLU A 77 12.31 15.21 -1.40
CA GLU A 77 13.51 14.77 -2.11
C GLU A 77 13.23 13.52 -2.95
N ARG A 78 12.51 12.55 -2.37
CA ARG A 78 12.17 11.29 -3.06
C ARG A 78 11.20 11.54 -4.22
N GLU A 79 10.27 12.48 -4.06
CA GLU A 79 9.36 12.91 -5.12
C GLU A 79 10.14 13.54 -6.30
N MET A 80 11.04 14.48 -6.02
CA MET A 80 11.88 15.10 -7.06
C MET A 80 12.79 14.08 -7.76
N ALA A 81 13.38 13.15 -7.01
CA ALA A 81 14.17 12.06 -7.58
C ALA A 81 13.32 11.14 -8.47
N ALA A 82 12.09 10.83 -8.06
CA ALA A 82 11.17 10.03 -8.86
C ALA A 82 10.79 10.74 -10.17
N PHE A 83 10.55 12.05 -10.15
CA PHE A 83 10.30 12.82 -11.37
C PHE A 83 11.50 12.81 -12.32
N GLY A 84 12.71 13.00 -11.79
CA GLY A 84 13.93 12.88 -12.60
C GLY A 84 14.14 11.48 -13.18
N ALA A 85 13.81 10.43 -12.42
CA ALA A 85 13.86 9.04 -12.90
C ALA A 85 12.84 8.79 -14.02
N VAL A 86 11.62 9.34 -13.91
CA VAL A 86 10.60 9.26 -14.97
C VAL A 86 11.11 9.92 -16.25
N ASP A 87 11.73 11.10 -16.16
CA ASP A 87 12.30 11.79 -17.33
C ASP A 87 13.41 10.97 -18.01
N GLN A 88 14.27 10.32 -17.22
CA GLN A 88 15.33 9.42 -17.75
C GLN A 88 14.70 8.22 -18.47
N ILE A 89 13.77 7.53 -17.82
CA ILE A 89 13.07 6.37 -18.39
C ILE A 89 12.35 6.76 -19.69
N GLN A 90 11.70 7.92 -19.72
CA GLN A 90 11.01 8.42 -20.91
C GLN A 90 11.95 8.63 -22.10
N ARG A 91 13.22 8.97 -21.86
CA ARG A 91 14.25 9.14 -22.91
C ARG A 91 14.92 7.83 -23.31
N GLY A 92 14.58 6.71 -22.65
CA GLY A 92 15.19 5.40 -22.86
C GLY A 92 16.44 5.16 -22.00
N ASP A 93 16.75 6.07 -21.08
CA ASP A 93 17.87 5.92 -20.16
C ASP A 93 17.46 5.04 -18.96
N SER A 94 18.46 4.40 -18.34
CA SER A 94 18.26 3.71 -17.06
C SER A 94 18.28 4.70 -15.91
N ALA A 95 17.40 4.51 -14.92
CA ALA A 95 17.36 5.30 -13.69
C ALA A 95 17.59 4.40 -12.48
N GLU A 96 18.50 4.83 -11.60
CA GLU A 96 18.63 4.23 -10.28
C GLU A 96 17.53 4.77 -9.36
N TYR A 97 17.04 3.92 -8.46
CA TYR A 97 16.05 4.32 -7.48
C TYR A 97 16.30 3.62 -6.14
N GLU A 98 15.97 4.33 -5.07
CA GLU A 98 16.08 3.80 -3.71
C GLU A 98 14.96 2.79 -3.44
N VAL A 99 15.30 1.64 -2.87
CA VAL A 99 14.33 0.66 -2.36
C VAL A 99 14.36 0.69 -0.84
N ILE A 100 13.23 1.03 -0.23
CA ILE A 100 13.09 1.06 1.23
C ILE A 100 12.22 -0.14 1.66
N PRO A 101 12.73 -1.07 2.47
CA PRO A 101 11.94 -2.16 3.03
C PRO A 101 10.80 -1.66 3.91
N ILE A 102 9.65 -2.31 3.83
CA ILE A 102 8.48 -2.04 4.69
C ILE A 102 8.79 -2.43 6.13
#